data_AF-K1RTX2-F1
#
_entry.id   AF-K1RTX2-F1
#
_cell.length_a   1.000
_cell.length_b   1.000
_cell.length_c   1.000
_cell.angle_alpha   90.00
_cell.angle_beta   90.00
_cell.angle_gamma   90.00
#
_symmetry.space_group_name_H-M   'P 1'
#
loop_
_entity.id
_entity.type
_entity.pdbx_description
1 polymer ?
#
loop_
_entity_poly.entity_id
_entity_poly.type
_entity_poly.pdbx_seq_one_letter_code
_entity_poly.pdbx_strand_id
1 'polypeptide(L)'
;MSQSEWYNKKTGFNTANSSWIWKASLGTKEQLGSWFYSWMGTVSSESTAFSMGGYGKAYRMIGASLYNQIPDADWRKKTWVAPEDAGKTEVPAGYSTLLDGAGWAKLPAYTNLKYHPGSGNLSDLYVGCLCDIPLMRVEEMYLIYIEAIAHTEGVDAAKTVLNDFMNAYRYTDGSYECQATDI
;
A
#
# COMPACT_ATOMS: atom_id res chain seq x y z
N MET A 1 -0.35 -10.20 -5.57
CA MET A 1 -1.24 -9.99 -4.41
C MET A 1 -2.57 -9.44 -4.86
N SER A 2 -3.66 -10.02 -4.38
CA SER A 2 -5.05 -9.59 -4.57
C SER A 2 -5.44 -8.40 -3.66
N GLN A 3 -6.58 -7.77 -3.93
CA GLN A 3 -7.12 -6.68 -3.11
C GLN A 3 -7.36 -7.14 -1.66
N SER A 4 -7.96 -8.32 -1.46
CA SER A 4 -8.27 -8.85 -0.12
C SER A 4 -7.03 -9.15 0.70
N GLU A 5 -5.97 -9.66 0.05
CA GLU A 5 -4.67 -9.87 0.71
C GLU A 5 -4.03 -8.53 1.08
N TRP A 6 -4.05 -7.56 0.17
CA TRP A 6 -3.50 -6.21 0.44
C TRP A 6 -4.21 -5.54 1.61
N TYR A 7 -5.55 -5.62 1.63
CA TYR A 7 -6.40 -4.96 2.64
C TYR A 7 -6.45 -5.73 3.96
N ASN A 8 -5.82 -6.89 4.07
CA ASN A 8 -5.86 -7.66 5.30
C ASN A 8 -5.17 -6.88 6.43
N LYS A 9 -5.95 -6.48 7.43
CA LYS A 9 -5.50 -5.65 8.54
C LYS A 9 -4.49 -6.33 9.47
N LYS A 10 -4.33 -7.65 9.36
CA LYS A 10 -3.41 -8.45 10.18
C LYS A 10 -2.20 -8.93 9.39
N THR A 11 -2.41 -9.35 8.15
CA THR A 11 -1.41 -10.03 7.32
C THR A 11 -1.20 -9.40 5.94
N GLY A 12 -1.54 -8.13 5.76
CA GLY A 12 -1.37 -7.39 4.51
C GLY A 12 0.10 -7.08 4.23
N PHE A 13 0.44 -5.82 3.97
CA PHE A 13 1.82 -5.41 3.67
C PHE A 13 2.82 -5.47 4.85
N ASN A 14 2.48 -6.20 5.89
CA ASN A 14 3.31 -6.48 7.06
C ASN A 14 3.73 -7.96 7.15
N THR A 15 3.22 -8.82 6.27
CA THR A 15 3.46 -10.27 6.31
C THR A 15 3.76 -10.75 4.89
N ALA A 16 4.83 -11.55 4.74
CA ALA A 16 5.18 -12.06 3.44
C ALA A 16 4.13 -13.03 2.89
N ASN A 17 3.96 -12.99 1.58
CA ASN A 17 3.06 -13.87 0.85
C ASN A 17 3.71 -14.33 -0.46
N SER A 18 3.01 -15.14 -1.23
CA SER A 18 3.50 -15.75 -2.48
C SER A 18 3.90 -14.73 -3.56
N SER A 19 3.51 -13.46 -3.44
CA SER A 19 3.93 -12.41 -4.38
C SER A 19 5.28 -11.77 -4.03
N TRP A 20 5.84 -12.07 -2.85
CA TRP A 20 7.13 -11.51 -2.42
C TRP A 20 8.24 -12.49 -2.77
N ILE A 21 9.16 -12.05 -3.62
CA ILE A 21 10.31 -12.84 -4.06
C ILE A 21 11.36 -12.84 -2.96
N TRP A 22 11.69 -11.65 -2.43
CA TRP A 22 12.63 -11.47 -1.33
C TRP A 22 12.03 -10.59 -0.24
N LYS A 23 12.41 -10.89 1.00
CA LYS A 23 12.03 -10.12 2.19
C LYS A 23 13.18 -9.96 3.16
N ALA A 24 13.14 -8.88 3.92
CA ALA A 24 13.75 -8.82 5.24
C ALA A 24 12.67 -9.08 6.29
N SER A 25 13.06 -9.57 7.48
CA SER A 25 12.11 -9.86 8.55
C SER A 25 12.56 -9.19 9.85
N LEU A 26 11.64 -8.43 10.42
CA LEU A 26 11.65 -7.96 11.80
C LEU A 26 10.63 -8.81 12.57
N GLY A 27 11.01 -10.06 12.84
CA GLY A 27 10.11 -11.10 13.34
C GLY A 27 10.13 -11.31 14.85
N THR A 28 11.15 -10.79 15.56
CA THR A 28 11.24 -10.87 17.02
C THR A 28 11.54 -9.51 17.65
N LYS A 29 11.17 -9.35 18.92
CA LYS A 29 11.43 -8.12 19.68
C LYS A 29 12.92 -7.83 19.85
N GLU A 30 13.78 -8.85 19.83
CA GLU A 30 15.23 -8.69 19.95
C GLU A 30 15.85 -8.04 18.70
N GLN A 31 15.20 -8.19 17.54
CA GLN A 31 15.58 -7.51 16.30
C GLN A 31 15.12 -6.05 16.28
N LEU A 32 14.19 -5.67 17.15
CA LEU A 32 13.67 -4.31 17.27
C LEU A 32 14.63 -3.46 18.11
N GLY A 33 15.56 -2.76 17.45
CA GLY A 33 16.48 -1.85 18.13
C GLY A 33 15.77 -0.64 18.77
N SER A 34 14.98 0.09 17.98
CA SER A 34 14.12 1.17 18.46
C SER A 34 12.82 1.19 17.68
N TRP A 35 11.70 1.38 18.38
CA TRP A 35 10.37 1.41 17.78
C TRP A 35 10.20 2.58 16.81
N PHE A 36 10.77 3.74 17.13
CA PHE A 36 10.58 4.99 16.37
C PHE A 36 11.24 4.92 14.98
N TYR A 37 12.39 4.24 14.86
CA TYR A 37 13.10 4.06 13.59
C TYR A 37 12.86 2.67 12.97
N SER A 38 11.94 1.88 13.54
CA SER A 38 11.55 0.60 12.94
C SER A 38 10.81 0.83 11.62
N TRP A 39 10.77 -0.19 10.75
CA TRP A 39 10.05 -0.10 9.49
C TRP A 39 8.60 0.38 9.70
N MET A 40 7.81 -0.33 10.52
CA MET A 40 6.44 0.09 10.86
C MET A 40 6.36 1.43 11.58
N GLY A 41 7.35 1.74 12.42
CA GLY A 41 7.50 3.07 13.03
C GLY A 41 7.52 4.20 11.98
N THR A 42 8.15 3.95 10.82
CA THR A 42 8.31 4.98 9.78
C THR A 42 7.21 5.00 8.71
N VAL A 43 6.56 3.87 8.40
CA VAL A 43 5.61 3.77 7.27
C VAL A 43 4.14 3.61 7.67
N SER A 44 3.85 3.17 8.90
CA SER A 44 2.46 2.99 9.33
C SER A 44 1.85 4.32 9.76
N SER A 45 0.64 4.60 9.28
CA SER A 45 -0.11 5.81 9.67
C SER A 45 -1.08 5.57 10.82
N GLU A 46 -1.29 4.31 11.20
CA GLU A 46 -2.41 3.91 12.06
C GLU A 46 -2.01 3.67 13.51
N SER A 47 -0.75 3.31 13.77
CA SER A 47 -0.28 3.09 15.13
C SER A 47 -0.25 4.39 15.93
N THR A 48 -1.01 4.42 17.01
CA THR A 48 -1.06 5.57 17.93
C THR A 48 0.05 5.55 18.98
N ALA A 49 0.80 4.45 19.09
CA ALA A 49 1.78 4.24 20.15
C ALA A 49 3.24 4.30 19.70
N PHE A 50 3.53 3.98 18.43
CA PHE A 50 4.91 3.83 17.98
C PHE A 50 5.21 4.38 16.59
N SER A 51 4.20 4.65 15.74
CA SER A 51 4.49 5.20 14.43
C SER A 51 4.60 6.71 14.42
N MET A 52 5.51 7.19 13.58
CA MET A 52 5.73 8.61 13.29
C MET A 52 4.44 9.30 12.83
N GLY A 53 3.63 8.60 12.03
CA GLY A 53 2.33 9.10 11.60
C GLY A 53 1.35 9.24 12.75
N GLY A 54 1.02 8.15 13.45
CA GLY A 54 -0.05 8.20 14.44
C GLY A 54 0.34 8.93 15.74
N TYR A 55 1.56 8.71 16.26
CA TYR A 55 2.07 9.37 17.46
C TYR A 55 2.59 10.79 17.16
N GLY A 56 3.49 10.92 16.18
CA GLY A 56 4.20 12.16 15.88
C GLY A 56 3.55 13.09 14.86
N LYS A 57 2.42 12.68 14.24
CA LYS A 57 1.73 13.41 13.15
C LYS A 57 2.57 13.61 11.88
N ALA A 58 3.68 12.89 11.75
CA ALA A 58 4.54 12.87 10.57
C ALA A 58 4.10 11.77 9.60
N TYR A 59 2.95 11.97 8.97
CA TYR A 59 2.35 11.00 8.05
C TYR A 59 3.10 10.91 6.71
N ARG A 60 3.27 9.68 6.19
CA ARG A 60 3.78 9.46 4.83
C ARG A 60 2.66 9.66 3.83
N MET A 61 2.81 10.66 2.97
CA MET A 61 1.77 11.09 2.02
C MET A 61 2.24 10.89 0.58
N ILE A 62 1.29 10.58 -0.31
CA ILE A 62 1.49 10.62 -1.76
C ILE A 62 1.43 12.06 -2.27
N GLY A 63 2.16 12.38 -3.33
CA GLY A 63 2.01 13.67 -4.01
C GLY A 63 0.65 13.78 -4.69
N ALA A 64 0.00 14.94 -4.60
CA ALA A 64 -1.33 15.17 -5.18
C ALA A 64 -1.37 14.89 -6.70
N SER A 65 -0.31 15.25 -7.44
CA SER A 65 -0.21 14.98 -8.87
C SER A 65 -0.23 13.49 -9.19
N LEU A 66 0.50 12.68 -8.43
CA LEU A 66 0.53 11.23 -8.61
C LEU A 66 -0.79 10.59 -8.16
N TYR A 67 -1.38 11.04 -7.05
CA TYR A 67 -2.69 10.56 -6.61
C TYR A 67 -3.78 10.78 -7.66
N ASN A 68 -3.79 11.96 -8.29
CA ASN A 68 -4.76 12.33 -9.31
C ASN A 68 -4.61 11.50 -10.61
N GLN A 69 -3.46 10.85 -10.82
CA GLN A 69 -3.27 9.93 -11.94
C GLN A 69 -3.83 8.53 -11.68
N ILE A 70 -4.22 8.20 -10.45
CA ILE A 70 -4.81 6.90 -10.12
C ILE A 70 -6.33 6.98 -10.37
N PRO A 71 -6.90 6.18 -11.29
CA PRO A 71 -8.34 6.15 -11.53
C PRO A 71 -9.10 5.54 -10.34
N ASP A 72 -10.37 5.90 -10.17
CA ASP A 72 -11.20 5.38 -9.06
C ASP A 72 -11.48 3.87 -9.16
N ALA A 73 -11.43 3.32 -10.38
CA ALA A 73 -11.56 1.88 -10.64
C ALA A 73 -10.34 1.07 -10.15
N ASP A 74 -9.18 1.71 -9.94
CA ASP A 74 -8.02 1.06 -9.33
C ASP A 74 -8.19 1.00 -7.81
N TRP A 75 -8.39 -0.19 -7.26
CA TRP A 75 -8.63 -0.35 -5.83
C TRP A 75 -7.45 0.13 -4.96
N ARG A 76 -6.24 0.28 -5.53
CA ARG A 76 -5.10 0.83 -4.78
C ARG A 76 -5.30 2.31 -4.45
N LYS A 77 -6.17 3.04 -5.16
CA LYS A 77 -6.45 4.44 -4.83
C LYS A 77 -6.95 4.60 -3.39
N LYS A 78 -7.77 3.65 -2.92
CA LYS A 78 -8.29 3.58 -1.55
C LYS A 78 -7.26 3.14 -0.50
N THR A 79 -5.98 3.00 -0.86
CA THR A 79 -4.88 2.90 0.11
C THR A 79 -4.30 4.27 0.48
N TRP A 80 -4.87 5.34 -0.06
CA TRP A 80 -4.50 6.73 0.22
C TRP A 80 -5.74 7.52 0.59
N VAL A 81 -5.68 8.31 1.66
CA VAL A 81 -6.81 9.13 2.10
C VAL A 81 -7.14 10.17 1.02
N ALA A 82 -8.34 10.12 0.45
CA ALA A 82 -8.78 11.12 -0.51
C ALA A 82 -8.94 12.51 0.16
N PRO A 83 -8.68 13.62 -0.55
CA PRO A 83 -8.83 14.97 0.00
C PRO A 83 -10.20 15.24 0.61
N GLU A 84 -11.26 14.80 -0.06
CA GLU A 84 -12.65 14.95 0.36
C GLU A 84 -13.03 14.05 1.56
N ASP A 85 -12.18 13.08 1.90
CA ASP A 85 -12.40 12.14 2.99
C ASP A 85 -11.57 12.46 4.24
N ALA A 86 -10.52 13.28 4.11
CA ALA A 86 -9.66 13.68 5.20
C ALA A 86 -10.43 14.44 6.30
N GLY A 87 -10.16 14.12 7.56
CA GLY A 87 -10.76 14.83 8.70
C GLY A 87 -12.23 14.52 9.00
N LYS A 88 -12.88 13.62 8.25
CA LYS A 88 -14.25 13.16 8.56
C LYS A 88 -14.32 12.48 9.93
N THR A 89 -15.47 12.57 10.59
CA THR A 89 -15.67 11.97 11.92
C THR A 89 -15.98 10.47 11.88
N GLU A 90 -16.40 9.97 10.72
CA GLU A 90 -16.63 8.55 10.45
C GLU A 90 -15.66 8.08 9.37
N VAL A 91 -15.24 6.81 9.44
CA VAL A 91 -14.41 6.19 8.41
C VAL A 91 -15.24 6.03 7.13
N PRO A 92 -14.89 6.69 6.01
CA PRO A 92 -15.66 6.56 4.79
C PRO A 92 -15.56 5.14 4.20
N ALA A 93 -16.53 4.79 3.34
CA ALA A 93 -16.57 3.46 2.73
C ALA A 93 -15.38 3.19 1.80
N GLY A 94 -14.95 1.93 1.75
CA GLY A 94 -13.92 1.44 0.83
C GLY A 94 -12.48 1.49 1.35
N TYR A 95 -12.22 2.15 2.48
CA TYR A 95 -10.90 2.13 3.11
C TYR A 95 -10.71 0.88 3.97
N SER A 96 -9.56 0.22 3.82
CA SER A 96 -9.08 -0.70 4.85
C SER A 96 -8.27 0.08 5.87
N THR A 97 -8.80 0.22 7.08
CA THR A 97 -8.08 0.81 8.21
C THR A 97 -8.46 0.14 9.53
N LEU A 98 -7.51 0.13 10.46
CA LEU A 98 -7.69 -0.27 11.86
C LEU A 98 -8.19 0.88 12.74
N LEU A 99 -8.20 2.11 12.24
CA LEU A 99 -8.66 3.29 12.96
C LEU A 99 -10.18 3.33 13.06
N ASP A 100 -10.66 3.89 14.17
CA ASP A 100 -12.04 4.34 14.30
C ASP A 100 -12.21 5.76 13.73
N GLY A 101 -13.42 6.31 13.79
CA GLY A 101 -13.72 7.66 13.32
C GLY A 101 -12.87 8.75 13.97
N ALA A 102 -12.58 8.61 15.27
CA ALA A 102 -11.73 9.56 16.00
C ALA A 102 -10.25 9.49 15.56
N GLY A 103 -9.75 8.31 15.22
CA GLY A 103 -8.44 8.10 14.62
C GLY A 103 -8.39 8.65 13.19
N TRP A 104 -9.41 8.36 12.39
CA TRP A 104 -9.54 8.83 11.01
C TRP A 104 -9.58 10.35 10.90
N ALA A 105 -10.33 11.02 11.78
CA ALA A 105 -10.45 12.48 11.80
C ALA A 105 -9.10 13.22 11.94
N LYS A 106 -8.03 12.52 12.34
CA LYS A 106 -6.69 13.06 12.49
C LYS A 106 -5.82 12.87 11.24
N LEU A 107 -6.27 12.07 10.26
CA LEU A 107 -5.51 11.78 9.05
C LEU A 107 -5.60 12.95 8.06
N PRO A 108 -4.45 13.52 7.64
CA PRO A 108 -4.40 14.44 6.52
C PRO A 108 -4.79 13.75 5.21
N ALA A 109 -5.17 14.55 4.22
CA ALA A 109 -5.30 14.10 2.84
C ALA A 109 -4.00 13.45 2.35
N TYR A 110 -4.13 12.50 1.44
CA TYR A 110 -3.05 11.77 0.80
C TYR A 110 -2.24 10.84 1.72
N THR A 111 -2.67 10.63 2.97
CA THR A 111 -2.00 9.73 3.90
C THR A 111 -2.05 8.28 3.43
N ASN A 112 -0.90 7.59 3.50
CA ASN A 112 -0.80 6.16 3.21
C ASN A 112 -1.52 5.29 4.26
N LEU A 113 -2.30 4.31 3.81
CA LEU A 113 -2.93 3.27 4.62
C LEU A 113 -2.50 1.86 4.21
N LYS A 114 -1.49 1.73 3.34
CA LYS A 114 -0.97 0.44 2.87
C LYS A 114 -0.40 -0.45 3.97
N TYR A 115 0.27 0.14 4.96
CA TYR A 115 1.08 -0.59 5.96
C TYR A 115 0.37 -0.63 7.31
N HIS A 116 -0.42 -1.69 7.50
CA HIS A 116 -1.03 -2.00 8.80
C HIS A 116 0.03 -2.52 9.79
N PRO A 117 -0.01 -2.11 11.07
CA PRO A 117 0.81 -2.69 12.12
C PRO A 117 0.76 -4.23 12.17
N GLY A 118 1.84 -4.86 12.63
CA GLY A 118 1.94 -6.31 12.79
C GLY A 118 0.74 -6.89 13.56
N SER A 119 0.13 -7.93 12.99
CA SER A 119 -1.10 -8.57 13.53
C SER A 119 -2.28 -7.60 13.76
N GLY A 120 -2.24 -6.40 13.19
CA GLY A 120 -3.20 -5.33 13.39
C GLY A 120 -3.11 -4.64 14.76
N ASN A 121 -1.99 -4.76 15.49
CA ASN A 121 -1.86 -4.19 16.82
C ASN A 121 -1.41 -2.72 16.79
N LEU A 122 -2.30 -1.81 17.16
CA LEU A 122 -2.05 -0.36 17.15
C LEU A 122 -1.24 0.18 18.34
N SER A 123 -1.08 -0.62 19.40
CA SER A 123 -0.68 -0.13 20.73
C SER A 123 0.56 -0.83 21.31
N ASP A 124 0.65 -2.16 21.19
CA ASP A 124 1.82 -2.90 21.66
C ASP A 124 2.91 -2.84 20.60
N LEU A 125 3.97 -2.07 20.88
CA LEU A 125 5.09 -1.93 19.96
C LEU A 125 5.86 -3.24 19.72
N TYR A 126 5.86 -4.19 20.66
CA TYR A 126 6.54 -5.47 20.49
C TYR A 126 5.74 -6.48 19.67
N VAL A 127 4.51 -6.11 19.27
CA VAL A 127 3.68 -6.86 18.32
C VAL A 127 3.51 -6.06 17.03
N GLY A 128 3.10 -4.80 17.15
CA GLY A 128 2.78 -3.92 16.03
C GLY A 128 3.97 -3.50 15.18
N CYS A 129 5.18 -3.46 15.74
CA CYS A 129 6.39 -3.21 14.95
C CYS A 129 6.89 -4.44 14.19
N LEU A 130 6.51 -5.65 14.62
CA LEU A 130 6.99 -6.88 13.98
C LEU A 130 6.34 -7.03 12.60
N CYS A 131 7.17 -7.23 11.59
CA CYS A 131 6.72 -7.30 10.21
C CYS A 131 7.77 -7.94 9.30
N ASP A 132 7.30 -8.39 8.15
CA ASP A 132 8.12 -8.63 6.99
C ASP A 132 8.17 -7.37 6.11
N ILE A 133 9.33 -7.14 5.50
CA ILE A 133 9.62 -6.00 4.65
C ILE A 133 9.89 -6.53 3.24
N PRO A 134 9.07 -6.18 2.23
CA PRO A 134 9.28 -6.64 0.87
C PRO A 134 10.54 -5.98 0.30
N LEU A 135 11.49 -6.79 -0.18
CA LEU A 135 12.68 -6.33 -0.91
C LEU A 135 12.50 -6.46 -2.41
N MET A 136 11.79 -7.50 -2.87
CA MET A 136 11.46 -7.72 -4.28
C MET A 136 10.10 -8.42 -4.38
N ARG A 137 9.29 -8.06 -5.39
CA ARG A 137 7.97 -8.66 -5.61
C ARG A 137 7.77 -9.06 -7.07
N VAL A 138 6.94 -10.08 -7.29
CA VAL A 138 6.62 -10.59 -8.64
C VAL A 138 6.00 -9.53 -9.53
N GLU A 139 5.24 -8.58 -8.96
CA GLU A 139 4.60 -7.55 -9.76
C GLU A 139 5.58 -6.55 -10.38
N GLU A 140 6.77 -6.39 -9.80
CA GLU A 140 7.85 -5.63 -10.45
C GLU A 140 8.42 -6.40 -11.64
N MET A 141 8.60 -7.72 -11.51
CA MET A 141 9.08 -8.57 -12.60
C MET A 141 8.11 -8.56 -13.80
N TYR A 142 6.80 -8.57 -13.55
CA TYR A 142 5.80 -8.40 -14.61
C TYR A 142 5.92 -7.05 -15.31
N LEU A 143 6.12 -5.95 -14.56
CA LEU A 143 6.25 -4.62 -15.15
C LEU A 143 7.54 -4.49 -15.98
N ILE A 144 8.66 -5.03 -15.50
CA ILE A 144 9.91 -5.10 -16.26
C ILE A 144 9.73 -5.93 -17.54
N TYR A 145 9.02 -7.05 -17.47
CA TYR A 145 8.73 -7.88 -18.64
C TYR A 145 7.86 -7.14 -19.68
N ILE A 146 6.83 -6.43 -19.22
CA ILE A 146 5.97 -5.61 -20.10
C ILE A 146 6.77 -4.47 -20.75
N GLU A 147 7.64 -3.80 -19.99
CA GLU A 147 8.54 -2.77 -20.51
C GLU A 147 9.52 -3.34 -21.56
N ALA A 148 10.06 -4.53 -21.31
CA ALA A 148 10.90 -5.22 -22.29
C ALA A 148 10.14 -5.52 -23.59
N ILE A 149 8.90 -6.04 -23.51
CA ILE A 149 8.03 -6.25 -24.69
C ILE A 149 7.83 -4.92 -25.44
N ALA A 150 7.60 -3.82 -24.74
CA ALA A 150 7.41 -2.52 -25.38
C ALA A 150 8.63 -2.12 -26.21
N HIS A 151 9.84 -2.38 -25.71
CA HIS A 151 11.10 -2.11 -26.40
C HIS A 151 11.46 -3.12 -27.50
N THR A 152 11.05 -4.40 -27.40
CA THR A 152 11.49 -5.44 -28.34
C THR A 152 10.44 -5.83 -29.38
N GLU A 153 9.16 -5.77 -29.02
CA GLU A 153 8.02 -6.21 -29.82
C GLU A 153 7.05 -5.06 -30.15
N GLY A 154 7.19 -3.91 -29.47
CA GLY A 154 6.45 -2.69 -29.73
C GLY A 154 5.31 -2.43 -28.74
N VAL A 155 4.83 -1.18 -28.74
CA VAL A 155 3.86 -0.66 -27.77
C VAL A 155 2.54 -1.42 -27.82
N ASP A 156 2.03 -1.80 -29.00
CA ASP A 156 0.76 -2.52 -29.13
C ASP A 156 0.78 -3.92 -28.47
N ALA A 157 1.90 -4.63 -28.60
CA ALA A 157 2.09 -5.93 -27.93
C ALA A 157 2.12 -5.74 -26.40
N ALA A 158 2.87 -4.74 -25.92
CA ALA A 158 2.97 -4.44 -24.50
C ALA A 158 1.63 -3.99 -23.89
N LYS A 159 0.83 -3.19 -24.61
CA LYS A 159 -0.51 -2.76 -24.20
C LYS A 159 -1.41 -3.94 -23.88
N THR A 160 -1.38 -4.98 -24.71
CA THR A 160 -2.18 -6.19 -24.50
C THR A 160 -1.83 -6.84 -23.16
N VAL A 161 -0.54 -7.10 -22.93
CA VAL A 161 -0.06 -7.76 -21.69
C VAL A 161 -0.29 -6.88 -20.46
N LEU A 162 -0.11 -5.56 -20.59
CA LEU A 162 -0.37 -4.61 -19.51
C LEU A 162 -1.86 -4.56 -19.15
N ASN A 163 -2.73 -4.52 -20.15
CA ASN A 163 -4.18 -4.52 -19.94
C ASN A 163 -4.63 -5.78 -19.20
N ASP A 164 -4.14 -6.95 -19.63
CA ASP A 164 -4.44 -8.23 -18.97
C ASP A 164 -3.96 -8.23 -17.51
N PHE A 165 -2.71 -7.80 -17.25
CA PHE A 165 -2.17 -7.74 -15.90
C PHE A 165 -2.96 -6.79 -14.99
N MET A 166 -3.27 -5.59 -15.47
CA MET A 166 -3.95 -4.57 -14.67
C MET A 166 -5.40 -4.96 -14.39
N ASN A 167 -6.12 -5.51 -15.37
CA ASN A 167 -7.49 -5.98 -15.18
C ASN A 167 -7.57 -7.28 -14.37
N ALA A 168 -6.54 -8.11 -14.38
CA ALA A 168 -6.50 -9.30 -13.51
C ALA A 168 -6.25 -8.96 -12.03
N TYR A 169 -5.45 -7.92 -11.74
CA TYR A 169 -4.91 -7.73 -10.39
C TYR A 169 -5.20 -6.37 -9.75
N ARG A 170 -5.65 -5.35 -10.49
CA ARG A 170 -5.76 -3.94 -10.02
C ARG A 170 -7.13 -3.32 -10.28
N TYR A 171 -7.79 -3.67 -11.37
CA TYR A 171 -9.11 -3.16 -11.73
C TYR A 171 -10.12 -4.29 -11.56
N THR A 172 -11.11 -4.10 -10.69
CA THR A 172 -12.13 -5.14 -10.43
C THR A 172 -13.24 -5.17 -11.47
N ASP A 173 -13.33 -4.14 -12.30
CA ASP A 173 -14.36 -3.94 -13.32
C ASP A 173 -13.87 -4.18 -14.76
N GLY A 174 -12.58 -4.51 -14.93
CA GLY A 174 -11.98 -4.72 -16.24
C GLY A 174 -11.82 -3.43 -17.07
N SER A 175 -11.94 -2.25 -16.46
CA SER A 175 -11.99 -0.99 -17.19
C SER A 175 -10.61 -0.42 -17.58
N TYR A 176 -9.50 -1.08 -17.21
CA TYR A 176 -8.19 -0.54 -17.52
C TYR A 176 -7.87 -0.69 -19.00
N GLU A 177 -7.47 0.41 -19.62
CA GLU A 177 -7.00 0.47 -20.99
C GLU A 177 -5.80 1.41 -21.09
N CYS A 178 -4.64 0.84 -21.45
CA CYS A 178 -3.45 1.63 -21.74
C CYS A 178 -3.65 2.47 -23.02
N GLN A 179 -3.40 3.78 -22.92
CA GLN A 179 -3.54 4.73 -24.03
C GLN A 179 -2.20 5.12 -24.66
N ALA A 180 -1.09 4.49 -24.28
CA ALA A 180 0.22 4.77 -24.83
C ALA A 180 0.25 4.52 -26.35
N THR A 181 0.96 5.38 -27.07
CA THR A 181 1.21 5.29 -28.52
C THR A 181 2.69 5.17 -28.86
N ASP A 182 3.54 5.44 -27.89
CA ASP A 182 5.00 5.40 -27.93
C ASP A 182 5.55 4.90 -26.58
N ILE A 183 6.87 4.85 -26.47
CA ILE A 183 7.62 4.40 -25.29
C ILE A 183 8.18 5.58 -24.50
#